data_AF-A0A4Y2B480-F1
#
_entry.id   AF-A0A4Y2B480-F1
#
_cell.length_a   1.000
_cell.length_b   1.000
_cell.length_c   1.000
_cell.angle_alpha   90.00
_cell.angle_beta   90.00
_cell.angle_gamma   90.00
#
_symmetry.space_group_name_H-M   'P 1'
#
loop_
_entity.id
_entity.type
_entity.pdbx_description
1 polymer ?
#
loop_
_entity_poly.entity_id
_entity_poly.type
_entity_poly.pdbx_seq_one_letter_code
_entity_poly.pdbx_strand_id
1 'polypeptide(L)'
;MNLSHAVGYIVRNEKRRTERSQETVQESTVKQSIRNEADNRCRSKRMCIRNDVEEHNCGTMSEQYGFCGAVYWKEEKNTAHKYTKCCHDGKVQLPAFPDAPELLKALLTENSPDAKNYWQRIREYNSALAFTSMGAQIKPPRRTGPYCYCLHGQVYHRVSPLYASDQHKESYGQLYIFDSSEATEKRLSNNQNCL
;
A
#
# COMPACT_ATOMS: atom_id res chain seq x y z
N MET A 1 -22.27 42.89 54.67
CA MET A 1 -21.08 42.39 53.95
C MET A 1 -21.07 43.04 52.57
N ASN A 2 -20.05 43.83 52.24
CA ASN A 2 -20.06 44.69 51.05
C ASN A 2 -19.76 43.89 49.77
N LEU A 3 -20.73 43.88 48.85
CA LEU A 3 -20.68 43.20 47.54
C LEU A 3 -19.44 43.58 46.71
N SER A 4 -18.93 44.81 46.86
CA SER A 4 -17.72 45.30 46.19
C SER A 4 -16.45 44.51 46.55
N HIS A 5 -16.34 44.04 47.79
CA HIS A 5 -15.17 43.26 48.23
C HIS A 5 -15.19 41.83 47.66
N ALA A 6 -16.38 41.24 47.50
CA ALA A 6 -16.56 39.92 46.91
C ALA A 6 -16.24 39.94 45.40
N VAL A 7 -16.70 40.95 44.67
CA VAL A 7 -16.38 41.14 43.24
C VAL A 7 -14.88 41.34 43.05
N GLY A 8 -14.23 42.15 43.89
CA GLY A 8 -12.77 42.35 43.84
C GLY A 8 -11.95 41.09 44.16
N TYR A 9 -12.52 40.12 44.87
CA TYR A 9 -11.90 38.82 45.13
C TYR A 9 -12.03 37.87 43.93
N ILE A 10 -13.20 37.86 43.26
CA ILE A 10 -13.46 37.05 42.06
C ILE A 10 -12.54 37.47 40.92
N VAL A 11 -12.45 38.77 40.63
CA VAL A 11 -11.58 39.31 39.56
C VAL A 11 -10.10 38.97 39.80
N ARG A 12 -9.64 39.02 41.06
CA ARG A 12 -8.27 38.62 41.41
C ARG A 12 -8.02 37.12 41.20
N ASN A 13 -9.00 36.27 41.50
CA ASN A 13 -8.87 34.84 41.30
C ASN A 13 -8.94 34.44 39.82
N GLU A 14 -9.74 35.13 39.01
CA GLU A 14 -9.75 34.94 37.55
C GLU A 14 -8.43 35.35 36.93
N LYS A 15 -7.87 36.50 37.35
CA LYS A 15 -6.55 36.95 36.88
C LYS A 15 -5.45 35.94 37.21
N ARG A 16 -5.46 35.38 38.43
CA ARG A 16 -4.53 34.31 38.84
C ARG A 16 -4.73 33.00 38.05
N ARG A 17 -5.97 32.66 37.67
CA ARG A 17 -6.26 31.51 36.80
C ARG A 17 -5.71 31.73 35.39
N THR A 18 -5.86 32.93 34.83
CA THR A 18 -5.32 33.24 33.51
C THR A 18 -3.79 33.27 33.50
N GLU A 19 -3.16 33.83 34.54
CA GLU A 19 -1.70 33.84 34.69
C GLU A 19 -1.14 32.41 34.79
N ARG A 20 -1.75 31.56 35.64
CA ARG A 20 -1.35 30.15 35.77
C ARG A 20 -1.54 29.37 34.46
N SER A 21 -2.61 29.66 33.72
CA SER A 21 -2.86 29.04 32.41
C SER A 21 -1.81 29.44 31.38
N GLN A 22 -1.42 30.73 31.36
CA GLN A 22 -0.36 31.24 30.48
C GLN A 22 1.02 30.65 30.82
N GLU A 23 1.36 30.54 32.11
CA GLU A 23 2.61 29.87 32.55
C GLU A 23 2.64 28.40 32.12
N THR A 24 1.53 27.68 32.26
CA THR A 24 1.45 26.26 31.85
C THR A 24 1.67 26.10 30.34
N VAL A 25 1.11 27.01 29.54
CA VAL A 25 1.28 27.03 28.07
C VAL A 25 2.73 27.38 27.70
N GLN A 26 3.34 28.38 28.35
CA GLN A 26 4.74 28.73 28.12
C GLN A 26 5.68 27.57 28.48
N GLU A 27 5.47 26.92 29.62
CA GLU A 27 6.28 25.77 30.06
C GLU A 27 6.14 24.58 29.09
N SER A 28 4.94 24.35 28.56
CA SER A 28 4.71 23.32 27.54
C SER A 28 5.44 23.63 26.21
N THR A 29 5.49 24.91 25.83
CA THR A 29 6.15 25.37 24.60
C THR A 29 7.68 25.22 24.72
N VAL A 30 8.25 25.55 25.88
CA VAL A 30 9.68 25.35 26.19
C VAL A 30 10.04 23.87 26.24
N LYS A 31 9.22 23.02 26.86
CA LYS A 31 9.44 21.56 26.84
C LYS A 31 9.38 20.99 25.43
N GLN A 32 8.53 21.54 24.57
CA GLN A 32 8.42 21.13 23.16
C GLN A 32 9.63 21.59 22.34
N SER A 33 10.13 22.82 22.54
CA SER A 33 11.34 23.30 21.86
C SER A 33 12.59 22.49 22.24
N ILE A 34 12.77 22.18 23.52
CA ILE A 34 13.88 21.34 24.00
C ILE A 34 13.82 19.93 23.40
N ARG A 35 12.62 19.32 23.33
CA ARG A 35 12.41 18.02 22.67
C ARG A 35 12.76 18.08 21.18
N ASN A 36 12.29 19.11 20.48
CA ASN A 36 12.57 19.29 19.05
C ASN A 36 14.07 19.49 18.78
N GLU A 37 14.78 20.19 19.67
CA GLU A 37 16.22 20.40 19.55
C GLU A 37 17.03 19.11 19.82
N ALA A 38 16.60 18.30 20.79
CA ALA A 38 17.16 16.97 21.03
C ALA A 38 16.93 16.01 19.85
N ASP A 39 15.72 16.02 19.27
CA ASP A 39 15.40 15.24 18.07
C ASP A 39 16.21 15.70 16.84
N ASN A 40 16.41 17.01 16.68
CA ASN A 40 17.24 17.57 15.61
C ASN A 40 18.73 17.24 15.78
N ARG A 41 19.25 17.22 17.02
CA ARG A 41 20.62 16.73 17.30
C ARG A 41 20.76 15.24 16.97
N CYS A 42 19.74 14.44 17.21
CA CYS A 42 19.75 13.01 16.87
C CYS A 42 19.61 12.76 15.36
N ARG A 43 18.90 13.63 14.61
CA ARG A 43 18.75 13.55 13.15
C ARG A 43 20.04 13.75 12.35
N SER A 44 21.06 14.40 12.92
CA SER A 44 22.33 14.64 12.20
C SER A 44 23.18 13.38 12.03
N LYS A 45 22.86 12.29 12.75
CA LYS A 45 23.33 10.97 12.36
C LYS A 45 22.42 10.45 11.27
N ARG A 46 22.75 10.80 10.01
CA ARG A 46 22.38 9.94 8.88
C ARG A 46 22.82 8.53 9.28
N MET A 47 21.86 7.68 9.61
CA MET A 47 22.09 6.25 9.66
C MET A 47 22.40 5.87 8.22
N CYS A 48 23.67 5.95 7.85
CA CYS A 48 24.17 5.22 6.72
C CYS A 48 23.98 3.77 7.13
N ILE A 49 22.90 3.13 6.66
CA ILE A 49 22.89 1.68 6.60
C ILE A 49 24.07 1.37 5.68
N ARG A 50 25.23 1.03 6.26
CA ARG A 50 26.31 0.47 5.47
C ARG A 50 25.78 -0.87 5.02
N ASN A 51 25.33 -0.92 3.78
CA ASN A 51 25.07 -2.17 3.08
C ASN A 51 26.42 -2.83 2.77
N ASP A 52 27.26 -3.08 3.79
CA ASP A 52 28.48 -3.89 3.66
C ASP A 52 28.07 -5.39 3.70
N VAL A 53 26.99 -5.72 2.99
CA VAL A 53 26.62 -7.11 2.71
C VAL A 53 27.25 -7.41 1.37
N GLU A 54 28.19 -8.36 1.33
CA GLU A 54 28.71 -8.84 0.06
C GLU A 54 27.54 -9.35 -0.79
N GLU A 55 27.37 -8.74 -1.97
CA GLU A 55 26.32 -9.13 -2.90
C GLU A 55 26.59 -10.55 -3.40
N HIS A 56 25.74 -11.49 -2.99
CA HIS A 56 25.78 -12.83 -3.54
C HIS A 56 25.21 -12.81 -4.96
N ASN A 57 26.09 -13.02 -5.95
CA ASN A 57 25.74 -13.00 -7.36
C ASN A 57 25.88 -14.41 -7.95
N CYS A 58 24.75 -15.07 -8.21
CA CYS A 58 24.68 -16.39 -8.83
C CYS A 58 24.92 -16.37 -10.36
N GLY A 59 25.23 -15.21 -10.95
CA GLY A 59 25.40 -15.02 -12.39
C GLY A 59 24.08 -15.03 -13.17
N THR A 60 24.19 -15.25 -14.49
CA THR A 60 23.02 -15.32 -15.37
C THR A 60 22.31 -16.68 -15.24
N MET A 61 20.98 -16.65 -15.22
CA MET A 61 20.13 -17.84 -15.33
C MET A 61 20.16 -18.33 -16.78
N SER A 62 20.99 -19.33 -17.09
CA SER A 62 21.22 -19.81 -18.46
C SER A 62 21.11 -21.33 -18.65
N GLU A 63 21.02 -22.10 -17.55
CA GLU A 63 21.00 -23.56 -17.63
C GLU A 63 19.57 -24.04 -17.87
N GLN A 64 19.22 -24.30 -19.14
CA GLN A 64 17.91 -24.83 -19.49
C GLN A 64 17.83 -26.33 -19.20
N TYR A 65 16.80 -26.75 -18.46
CA TYR A 65 16.63 -28.15 -18.08
C TYR A 65 15.73 -28.92 -19.06
N GLY A 66 16.23 -30.04 -19.58
CA GLY A 66 15.61 -30.77 -20.70
C GLY A 66 14.19 -31.30 -20.46
N PHE A 67 13.78 -31.56 -19.21
CA PHE A 67 12.45 -32.10 -18.92
C PHE A 67 11.31 -31.08 -18.97
N CYS A 68 11.56 -29.84 -18.55
CA CYS A 68 10.50 -28.83 -18.40
C CYS A 68 10.82 -27.50 -19.11
N GLY A 69 12.01 -27.37 -19.69
CA GLY A 69 12.45 -26.14 -20.33
C GLY A 69 12.69 -24.96 -19.36
N ALA A 70 12.54 -25.17 -18.05
CA ALA A 70 12.85 -24.16 -17.04
C ALA A 70 14.35 -23.84 -17.07
N VAL A 71 14.67 -22.56 -16.86
CA VAL A 71 16.04 -22.06 -16.82
C VAL A 71 16.47 -21.91 -15.37
N TYR A 72 17.69 -22.33 -15.07
CA TYR A 72 18.26 -22.37 -13.72
C TYR A 72 19.58 -21.61 -13.64
N TRP A 73 19.96 -21.26 -12.41
CA TRP A 73 21.35 -20.91 -12.09
C TRP A 73 22.19 -22.18 -11.89
N LYS A 74 23.51 -22.08 -12.14
CA LYS A 74 24.42 -23.22 -11.98
C LYS A 74 24.46 -23.76 -10.54
N GLU A 75 24.34 -22.86 -9.57
CA GLU A 75 24.40 -23.15 -8.14
C GLU A 75 23.12 -23.80 -7.59
N GLU A 76 22.03 -23.85 -8.37
CA GLU A 76 20.76 -24.49 -7.96
C GLU A 76 20.77 -26.02 -8.12
N LYS A 77 21.87 -26.59 -8.61
CA LYS A 77 22.04 -28.04 -8.68
C LYS A 77 22.09 -28.62 -7.27
N ASN A 78 21.36 -29.71 -7.05
CA ASN A 78 21.52 -30.47 -5.82
C ASN A 78 22.88 -31.20 -5.77
N THR A 79 23.18 -31.87 -4.66
CA THR A 79 24.39 -32.70 -4.51
C THR A 79 24.53 -33.79 -5.58
N ALA A 80 23.43 -34.23 -6.19
CA ALA A 80 23.40 -35.18 -7.31
C ALA A 80 23.52 -34.51 -8.69
N HIS A 81 23.88 -33.22 -8.76
CA HIS A 81 24.04 -32.43 -9.99
C HIS A 81 22.76 -32.31 -10.84
N LYS A 82 21.58 -32.41 -10.21
CA LYS A 82 20.26 -32.38 -10.86
C LYS A 82 19.42 -31.18 -10.43
N TYR A 83 18.57 -30.72 -11.34
CA TYR A 83 17.57 -29.68 -11.09
C TYR A 83 16.23 -30.30 -10.69
N THR A 84 15.83 -30.08 -9.44
CA THR A 84 14.62 -30.72 -8.87
C THR A 84 13.53 -29.72 -8.48
N LYS A 85 13.81 -28.41 -8.54
CA LYS A 85 12.92 -27.37 -7.99
C LYS A 85 11.68 -27.06 -8.85
N CYS A 86 11.67 -27.36 -10.16
CA CYS A 86 10.50 -27.14 -11.03
C CYS A 86 9.69 -28.42 -11.20
N CYS A 87 10.24 -29.38 -11.95
CA CYS A 87 9.53 -30.62 -12.33
C CYS A 87 9.98 -31.85 -11.53
N HIS A 88 10.81 -31.68 -10.50
CA HIS A 88 11.39 -32.77 -9.71
C HIS A 88 12.05 -33.87 -10.60
N ASP A 89 12.99 -33.48 -11.48
CA ASP A 89 13.68 -34.43 -12.39
C ASP A 89 12.69 -35.19 -13.29
N GLY A 90 11.70 -34.47 -13.84
CA GLY A 90 10.69 -35.01 -14.76
C GLY A 90 9.54 -35.78 -14.11
N LYS A 91 9.48 -35.87 -12.77
CA LYS A 91 8.35 -36.52 -12.07
C LYS A 91 7.05 -35.74 -12.15
N VAL A 92 7.13 -34.42 -12.32
CA VAL A 92 5.97 -33.53 -12.45
C VAL A 92 5.93 -33.00 -13.87
N GLN A 93 4.89 -33.36 -14.63
CA GLN A 93 4.61 -32.77 -15.93
C GLN A 93 3.59 -31.65 -15.74
N LEU A 94 4.06 -30.40 -15.82
CA LEU A 94 3.18 -29.24 -15.80
C LEU A 94 2.60 -29.03 -17.21
N PRO A 95 1.28 -28.88 -17.37
CA PRO A 95 0.73 -28.48 -18.66
C PRO A 95 1.24 -27.09 -19.03
N ALA A 96 1.39 -26.83 -20.32
CA ALA A 96 1.69 -25.49 -20.80
C ALA A 96 0.57 -24.53 -20.35
N PHE A 97 0.96 -23.34 -19.90
CA PHE A 97 -0.03 -22.30 -19.64
C PHE A 97 -0.73 -21.96 -20.96
N PRO A 98 -2.07 -21.80 -20.95
CA PRO A 98 -2.76 -21.32 -22.13
C PRO A 98 -2.24 -19.93 -22.49
N ASP A 99 -2.18 -19.65 -23.78
CA ASP A 99 -1.84 -18.32 -24.25
C ASP A 99 -2.82 -17.29 -23.69
N ALA A 100 -2.30 -16.11 -23.37
CA ALA A 100 -3.16 -15.00 -22.96
C ALA A 100 -4.18 -14.66 -24.07
N PRO A 101 -5.41 -14.28 -23.72
CA PRO A 101 -6.40 -13.82 -24.69
C PRO A 101 -5.82 -12.76 -25.62
N GLU A 102 -6.11 -12.86 -26.92
CA GLU A 102 -5.52 -12.02 -27.97
C GLU A 102 -5.70 -10.52 -27.68
N LEU A 103 -6.87 -10.13 -27.18
CA LEU A 103 -7.14 -8.76 -26.74
C LEU A 103 -6.15 -8.28 -25.67
N LEU A 104 -5.90 -9.07 -24.63
CA LEU A 104 -4.96 -8.70 -23.56
C LEU A 104 -3.53 -8.65 -24.07
N LYS A 105 -3.16 -9.56 -24.98
CA LYS A 105 -1.85 -9.56 -25.63
C LYS A 105 -1.66 -8.29 -26.46
N ALA A 106 -2.65 -7.91 -27.26
CA ALA A 106 -2.63 -6.68 -28.05
C ALA A 106 -2.49 -5.44 -27.15
N LEU A 107 -3.34 -5.32 -26.11
CA LEU A 107 -3.30 -4.22 -25.16
C LEU A 107 -1.97 -4.11 -24.39
N LEU A 108 -1.28 -5.22 -24.14
CA LEU A 108 -0.02 -5.27 -23.40
C LEU A 108 1.23 -5.18 -24.29
N THR A 109 1.17 -5.45 -25.59
CA THR A 109 2.39 -5.53 -26.44
C THR A 109 2.40 -4.55 -27.60
N GLU A 110 1.23 -4.15 -28.10
CA GLU A 110 1.14 -3.26 -29.25
C GLU A 110 1.33 -1.79 -28.86
N ASN A 111 1.64 -0.96 -29.86
CA ASN A 111 1.81 0.49 -29.69
C ASN A 111 0.59 1.28 -30.20
N SER A 112 -0.60 0.68 -30.14
CA SER A 112 -1.86 1.29 -30.55
C SER A 112 -2.31 2.36 -29.55
N PRO A 113 -3.20 3.31 -29.95
CA PRO A 113 -3.80 4.27 -29.02
C PRO A 113 -4.50 3.60 -27.84
N ASP A 114 -5.17 2.47 -28.09
CA ASP A 114 -5.90 1.71 -27.06
C ASP A 114 -4.94 1.03 -26.08
N ALA A 115 -3.84 0.46 -26.57
CA ALA A 115 -2.79 -0.09 -25.70
C ALA A 115 -2.22 1.03 -24.80
N LYS A 116 -1.90 2.21 -25.35
CA LYS A 116 -1.42 3.34 -24.54
C LYS A 116 -2.44 3.77 -23.48
N ASN A 117 -3.71 3.84 -23.83
CA ASN A 117 -4.78 4.15 -22.88
C ASN A 117 -4.86 3.10 -21.76
N TYR A 118 -4.83 1.82 -22.14
CA TYR A 118 -4.85 0.71 -21.20
C TYR A 118 -3.67 0.76 -20.23
N TRP A 119 -2.45 0.98 -20.73
CA TRP A 119 -1.25 1.11 -19.90
C TRP A 119 -1.34 2.29 -18.92
N GLN A 120 -1.81 3.44 -19.38
CA GLN A 120 -1.97 4.63 -18.54
C GLN A 120 -3.01 4.42 -17.43
N ARG A 121 -4.07 3.63 -17.70
CA ARG A 121 -5.22 3.45 -16.80
C ARG A 121 -5.35 2.03 -16.26
N ILE A 122 -4.31 1.21 -16.33
CA ILE A 122 -4.36 -0.22 -15.96
C ILE A 122 -4.84 -0.44 -14.53
N ARG A 123 -4.50 0.48 -13.62
CA ARG A 123 -4.96 0.44 -12.22
C ARG A 123 -6.47 0.65 -12.11
N GLU A 124 -7.04 1.53 -12.93
CA GLU A 124 -8.48 1.79 -12.96
C GLU A 124 -9.21 0.57 -13.52
N TYR A 125 -8.71 -0.02 -14.62
CA TYR A 125 -9.27 -1.26 -15.18
C TYR A 125 -9.22 -2.42 -14.17
N ASN A 126 -8.09 -2.62 -13.51
CA ASN A 126 -7.96 -3.66 -12.48
C ASN A 126 -8.87 -3.40 -11.28
N SER A 127 -9.06 -2.14 -10.88
CA SER A 127 -9.96 -1.76 -9.80
C SER A 127 -11.42 -1.97 -10.17
N ALA A 128 -11.80 -1.69 -11.41
CA ALA A 128 -13.14 -1.92 -11.97
C ALA A 128 -13.55 -3.39 -11.94
N LEU A 129 -12.58 -4.27 -12.18
CA LEU A 129 -12.76 -5.71 -12.26
C LEU A 129 -12.45 -6.41 -10.93
N ALA A 130 -12.02 -5.67 -9.91
CA ALA A 130 -11.66 -6.25 -8.62
C ALA A 130 -12.88 -6.94 -7.98
N PHE A 131 -12.70 -8.19 -7.53
CA PHE A 131 -13.75 -8.94 -6.84
C PHE A 131 -13.95 -8.48 -5.39
N THR A 132 -12.91 -7.92 -4.78
CA THR A 132 -12.93 -7.41 -3.40
C THR A 132 -12.18 -6.09 -3.33
N SER A 133 -12.60 -5.17 -2.47
CA SER A 133 -11.73 -4.06 -2.09
C SER A 133 -10.72 -4.50 -1.03
N MET A 134 -9.57 -3.83 -1.02
CA MET A 134 -8.61 -3.94 0.07
C MET A 134 -8.79 -2.74 0.99
N GLY A 135 -9.05 -3.00 2.27
CA GLY A 135 -9.04 -1.98 3.31
C GLY A 135 -7.76 -2.06 4.11
N ALA A 136 -7.06 -0.93 4.25
CA ALA A 136 -5.89 -0.84 5.13
C ALA A 136 -5.75 0.55 5.75
N GLN A 137 -5.13 0.60 6.94
CA GLN A 137 -4.81 1.87 7.59
C GLN A 137 -3.55 2.46 6.97
N ILE A 138 -3.73 3.32 5.97
CA ILE A 138 -2.62 4.04 5.34
C ILE A 138 -2.16 5.12 6.31
N LYS A 139 -0.92 5.02 6.81
CA LYS A 139 -0.28 6.08 7.57
C LYS A 139 0.90 6.59 6.76
N PRO A 140 0.91 7.87 6.32
CA PRO A 140 2.09 8.40 5.68
C PRO A 140 3.28 8.31 6.65
N PRO A 141 4.50 8.07 6.15
CA PRO A 141 5.68 8.05 6.99
C PRO A 141 5.79 9.38 7.76
N ARG A 142 5.97 9.31 9.08
CA ARG A 142 6.05 10.49 9.96
C ARG A 142 7.29 11.37 9.71
N ARG A 143 8.24 10.88 8.91
CA ARG A 143 9.53 11.54 8.66
C ARG A 143 9.70 11.83 7.17
N THR A 144 10.48 12.86 6.86
CA THR A 144 10.91 13.19 5.51
C THR A 144 11.73 12.04 4.92
N GLY A 145 11.31 11.52 3.77
CA GLY A 145 11.93 10.42 3.04
C GLY A 145 11.20 10.20 1.71
N PRO A 146 11.69 9.29 0.85
CA PRO A 146 11.00 8.90 -0.38
C PRO A 146 9.56 8.47 -0.08
N TYR A 147 8.63 8.72 -1.02
CA TYR A 147 7.24 8.29 -0.86
C TYR A 147 7.18 6.77 -0.65
N CYS A 148 6.59 6.34 0.47
CA CYS A 148 6.34 4.94 0.74
C CYS A 148 4.86 4.73 1.10
N TYR A 149 4.25 3.76 0.45
CA TYR A 149 2.90 3.29 0.78
C TYR A 149 3.00 2.36 1.99
N CYS A 150 2.87 2.91 3.19
CA CYS A 150 2.96 2.14 4.44
C CYS A 150 1.59 1.56 4.82
N LEU A 151 1.45 0.26 4.64
CA LEU A 151 0.38 -0.54 5.22
C LEU A 151 0.80 -0.96 6.63
N HIS A 152 0.07 -0.49 7.65
CA HIS A 152 0.33 -0.87 9.04
C HIS A 152 -0.88 -1.59 9.64
N GLY A 153 -0.64 -2.72 10.30
CA GLY A 153 -1.69 -3.53 10.93
C GLY A 153 -2.23 -4.61 10.00
N GLN A 154 -3.50 -4.97 10.18
CA GLN A 154 -4.14 -6.04 9.44
C GLN A 154 -4.72 -5.51 8.13
N VAL A 155 -4.43 -6.23 7.03
CA VAL A 155 -5.07 -6.01 5.73
C VAL A 155 -6.37 -6.81 5.71
N TYR A 156 -7.48 -6.15 5.37
CA TYR A 156 -8.77 -6.79 5.27
C TYR A 156 -9.24 -6.79 3.82
N HIS A 157 -9.63 -7.95 3.31
CA HIS A 157 -10.43 -8.05 2.10
C HIS A 157 -11.88 -7.69 2.46
N ARG A 158 -12.35 -6.57 1.92
CA ARG A 158 -13.72 -6.11 2.08
C ARG A 158 -14.53 -6.63 0.90
N VAL A 159 -15.28 -7.70 1.18
CA VAL A 159 -16.28 -8.23 0.26
C VAL A 159 -17.52 -7.36 0.38
N SER A 160 -18.09 -6.96 -0.75
CA SER A 160 -19.35 -6.23 -0.76
C SER A 160 -20.48 -7.08 -0.14
N PRO A 161 -21.48 -6.45 0.48
CA PRO A 161 -22.70 -7.14 0.90
C PRO A 161 -23.34 -7.91 -0.27
N LEU A 162 -24.18 -8.92 -0.01
CA LEU A 162 -24.87 -9.62 -1.09
C LEU A 162 -25.92 -8.74 -1.79
N TYR A 163 -26.55 -7.83 -1.04
CA TYR A 163 -27.59 -6.93 -1.53
C TYR A 163 -27.15 -5.47 -1.45
N ALA A 164 -27.56 -4.67 -2.43
CA ALA A 164 -27.44 -3.22 -2.35
C ALA A 164 -28.29 -2.70 -1.20
N SER A 165 -27.81 -1.69 -0.49
CA SER A 165 -28.65 -0.88 0.40
C SER A 165 -28.74 0.52 -0.16
N ASP A 166 -29.75 1.30 0.22
CA ASP A 166 -29.95 2.67 -0.27
C ASP A 166 -28.75 3.61 -0.04
N GLN A 167 -27.81 3.21 0.83
CA GLN A 167 -26.60 3.95 1.15
C GLN A 167 -25.36 3.50 0.34
N HIS A 168 -25.41 2.34 -0.31
CA HIS A 168 -24.25 1.75 -1.00
C HIS A 168 -24.62 1.23 -2.39
N LYS A 169 -24.02 1.86 -3.42
CA LYS A 169 -24.04 1.36 -4.80
C LYS A 169 -23.39 -0.01 -4.89
N GLU A 170 -23.88 -0.82 -5.83
CA GLU A 170 -23.36 -2.16 -6.07
C GLU A 170 -21.92 -2.10 -6.55
N SER A 171 -21.04 -2.88 -5.94
CA SER A 171 -19.61 -2.84 -6.22
C SER A 171 -18.93 -4.19 -6.03
N TYR A 172 -17.75 -4.34 -6.62
CA TYR A 172 -16.89 -5.52 -6.49
C TYR A 172 -17.63 -6.83 -6.82
N GLY A 173 -17.63 -7.80 -5.89
CA GLY A 173 -18.27 -9.11 -6.07
C GLY A 173 -19.73 -9.08 -6.50
N GLN A 174 -20.51 -8.06 -6.11
CA GLN A 174 -21.91 -7.93 -6.54
C GLN A 174 -22.04 -7.77 -8.06
N LEU A 175 -21.05 -7.17 -8.72
CA LEU A 175 -21.05 -6.93 -10.16
C LEU A 175 -20.95 -8.23 -10.99
N TYR A 176 -20.64 -9.35 -10.35
CA TYR A 176 -20.56 -10.66 -11.01
C TYR A 176 -21.88 -11.45 -10.96
N ILE A 177 -22.91 -10.91 -10.30
CA ILE A 177 -24.26 -11.49 -10.27
C ILE A 177 -25.13 -10.91 -11.40
N PHE A 178 -24.86 -9.66 -11.81
CA PHE A 178 -25.57 -8.99 -12.89
C PHE A 178 -25.21 -9.55 -14.26
N ASP A 179 -26.07 -9.27 -15.25
CA ASP A 179 -25.71 -9.50 -16.65
C ASP A 179 -24.45 -8.73 -17.03
N SER A 180 -23.69 -9.25 -18.00
CA SER A 180 -22.43 -8.66 -18.45
C SER A 180 -22.55 -7.20 -18.89
N SER A 181 -23.67 -6.82 -19.53
CA SER A 181 -23.91 -5.45 -19.98
C SER A 181 -24.17 -4.52 -18.81
N GLU A 182 -25.09 -4.92 -17.91
CA GLU A 182 -25.44 -4.14 -16.73
C GLU A 182 -24.25 -3.97 -15.78
N ALA A 183 -23.46 -5.02 -15.57
CA ALA A 183 -22.25 -4.98 -14.76
C ALA A 183 -21.24 -3.97 -15.33
N THR A 184 -21.13 -3.88 -16.66
CA THR A 184 -20.22 -2.95 -17.32
C THR A 184 -20.64 -1.50 -17.12
N GLU A 185 -21.93 -1.19 -17.26
CA GLU A 185 -22.47 0.14 -16.97
C GLU A 185 -22.22 0.54 -15.52
N LYS A 186 -22.47 -0.38 -14.57
CA LYS A 186 -22.19 -0.14 -13.14
C LYS A 186 -20.72 0.12 -12.88
N ARG A 187 -19.80 -0.64 -13.49
CA ARG A 187 -18.33 -0.39 -13.41
C ARG A 187 -17.97 1.01 -13.88
N LEU A 188 -18.46 1.41 -15.05
CA LEU A 188 -18.19 2.74 -15.62
C LEU A 188 -18.72 3.88 -14.71
N SER A 189 -19.85 3.66 -14.04
CA SER A 189 -20.41 4.64 -13.10
C SER A 189 -19.63 4.77 -11.78
N ASN A 190 -18.95 3.71 -11.34
CA ASN A 190 -18.32 3.63 -10.02
C ASN A 190 -16.84 4.02 -9.99
N ASN A 191 -16.11 3.90 -11.10
CA ASN A 191 -14.65 4.06 -11.15
C ASN A 191 -14.13 5.51 -11.06
N GLN A 192 -14.95 6.48 -10.66
CA GLN A 192 -14.55 7.89 -10.60
C GLN A 192 -13.48 8.20 -9.54
N ASN A 193 -13.21 7.29 -8.60
CA ASN A 193 -12.26 7.50 -7.50
C ASN A 193 -11.26 6.35 -7.35
N CYS A 194 -10.49 6.08 -8.40
CA CYS A 194 -9.31 5.21 -8.26
C CYS A 194 -8.17 6.02 -7.64
N LEU A 195 -7.85 5.74 -6.37
CA LEU A 195 -6.63 6.21 -5.71
C LEU A 195 -5.38 5.53 -6.28
#